data_AF-A0A381C3D0-F1
#
_entry.id   AF-A0A381C3D0-F1
#
_cell.length_a   1.000
_cell.length_b   1.000
_cell.length_c   1.000
_cell.angle_alpha   90.00
_cell.angle_beta   90.00
_cell.angle_gamma   90.00
#
_symmetry.space_group_name_H-M   'P 1'
#
loop_
_entity.id
_entity.type
_entity.pdbx_description
1 polymer ?
#
loop_
_entity_poly.entity_id
_entity_poly.type
_entity_poly.pdbx_seq_one_letter_code
_entity_poly.pdbx_strand_id
1 'polypeptide(L)'
;MYMGNANIVPRQPRNYLYHAYLTYMEANGYKNVLSLKMFGLGLPMMLKEYGLDYEKRHTKQGTQTNLMLTEDSNPDWLPKCDDTLAI
;
A
#
# COMPACT_ATOMS: atom_id res chain seq x y z
N MET A 1 -7.15 -2.25 -4.75
CA MET A 1 -6.38 -2.90 -3.65
C MET A 1 -7.15 -2.80 -2.34
N TYR A 2 -6.92 -3.69 -1.37
CA TYR A 2 -7.43 -3.49 0.00
C TYR A 2 -6.56 -2.49 0.76
N MET A 3 -7.11 -1.82 1.79
CA MET A 3 -6.32 -0.90 2.61
C MET A 3 -5.25 -1.65 3.43
N GLY A 4 -5.63 -2.78 4.04
CA GLY A 4 -4.75 -3.55 4.93
C GLY A 4 -4.50 -2.85 6.27
N ASN A 5 -3.68 -3.48 7.12
CA ASN A 5 -3.24 -2.92 8.39
C ASN A 5 -1.92 -3.57 8.84
N ALA A 6 -1.20 -2.94 9.77
CA ALA A 6 0.13 -3.38 10.20
C ALA A 6 0.16 -4.77 10.89
N ASN A 7 -0.98 -5.31 11.33
CA ASN A 7 -1.05 -6.60 12.03
C ASN A 7 -1.14 -7.80 11.08
N ILE A 8 -1.33 -7.58 9.77
CA ILE A 8 -1.38 -8.66 8.78
C ILE A 8 0.04 -9.07 8.41
N VAL A 9 0.43 -10.29 8.79
CA VAL A 9 1.77 -10.87 8.59
C VAL A 9 1.63 -12.25 7.91
N PRO A 10 2.43 -12.58 6.88
CA PRO A 10 3.45 -11.74 6.23
C PRO A 10 2.84 -10.55 5.47
N ARG A 11 3.63 -9.49 5.25
CA ARG A 11 3.16 -8.32 4.51
C ARG A 11 2.89 -8.71 3.04
N GLN A 12 1.71 -8.38 2.53
CA GLN A 12 1.35 -8.57 1.11
C GLN A 12 1.19 -7.22 0.37
N PRO A 13 2.29 -6.57 -0.06
CA PRO A 13 2.24 -5.24 -0.67
C PRO A 13 1.49 -5.20 -2.02
N ARG A 14 1.36 -6.32 -2.72
CA ARG A 14 0.55 -6.42 -3.95
C ARG A 14 -0.96 -6.42 -3.70
N ASN A 15 -1.39 -6.82 -2.51
CA ASN A 15 -2.81 -6.92 -2.15
C ASN A 15 -3.28 -5.73 -1.31
N TYR A 16 -2.40 -5.22 -0.44
CA TYR A 16 -2.71 -4.19 0.54
C TYR A 16 -1.94 -2.89 0.27
N LEU A 17 -2.69 -1.80 0.09
CA LEU A 17 -2.16 -0.48 -0.23
C LEU A 17 -1.27 0.07 0.90
N TYR A 18 -1.67 -0.10 2.16
CA TYR A 18 -0.83 0.33 3.28
C TYR A 18 0.47 -0.49 3.37
N HIS A 19 0.45 -1.75 2.92
CA HIS A 19 1.67 -2.56 2.89
C HIS A 19 2.60 -2.11 1.78
N ALA A 20 2.07 -1.80 0.59
CA ALA A 20 2.83 -1.19 -0.49
C ALA A 20 3.53 0.09 -0.01
N TYR A 21 2.81 0.95 0.71
CA TYR A 21 3.36 2.15 1.33
C TYR A 21 4.54 1.85 2.28
N LEU A 22 4.38 0.89 3.20
CA LEU A 22 5.44 0.52 4.14
C LEU A 22 6.66 -0.05 3.43
N THR A 23 6.45 -0.92 2.44
CA THR A 23 7.53 -1.51 1.64
C THR A 23 8.28 -0.44 0.84
N TYR A 24 7.55 0.51 0.23
CA TYR A 24 8.16 1.66 -0.44
C TYR A 24 9.02 2.49 0.52
N MET A 25 8.48 2.80 1.71
CA MET A 25 9.21 3.58 2.72
C MET A 25 10.49 2.88 3.18
N GLU A 26 10.41 1.57 3.44
CA GLU A 26 11.54 0.73 3.84
C GLU A 26 12.62 0.66 2.76
N ALA A 27 12.24 0.41 1.50
CA ALA A 27 13.16 0.35 0.37
C ALA A 27 13.91 1.67 0.12
N ASN A 28 13.29 2.81 0.45
CA ASN A 28 13.89 4.13 0.31
C ASN A 28 14.58 4.64 1.61
N GLY A 29 14.66 3.81 2.65
CA GLY A 29 15.34 4.15 3.91
C GLY A 29 14.57 5.12 4.82
N TYR A 30 13.29 5.36 4.56
CA TYR A 30 12.45 6.22 5.40
C TYR A 30 12.01 5.49 6.67
N LYS A 31 12.53 5.93 7.82
CA LYS A 31 12.19 5.35 9.14
C LYS A 31 10.90 5.90 9.74
N ASN A 32 10.54 7.14 9.39
CA ASN A 32 9.38 7.83 9.92
C ASN A 32 8.19 7.64 8.98
N VAL A 33 7.46 6.55 9.18
CA VAL A 33 6.28 6.23 8.38
C VAL A 33 5.00 6.77 9.03
N LEU A 34 4.03 7.14 8.20
CA LEU A 34 2.70 7.50 8.63
C LEU A 34 1.99 6.28 9.22
N SER A 35 1.26 6.49 10.32
CA SER A 35 0.32 5.50 10.81
C SER A 35 -0.80 5.26 9.81
N LEU A 36 -1.46 4.10 9.85
CA LEU A 36 -2.60 3.78 8.98
C LEU A 36 -3.67 4.88 8.99
N LYS A 37 -3.93 5.47 10.16
CA LYS A 37 -4.88 6.58 10.31
C LYS A 37 -4.42 7.81 9.52
N MET A 38 -3.17 8.23 9.69
CA MET A 38 -2.63 9.41 9.02
C MET A 38 -2.49 9.19 7.52
N PHE A 39 -2.05 8.00 7.11
CA PHE A 39 -2.01 7.59 5.71
C PHE A 39 -3.41 7.66 5.08
N GLY A 40 -4.41 7.08 5.71
CA GLY A 40 -5.79 7.07 5.21
C GLY A 40 -6.45 8.46 5.15
N LEU A 41 -6.00 9.41 5.98
CA LEU A 41 -6.44 10.81 5.93
C LEU A 41 -5.72 11.60 4.84
N GLY A 42 -4.41 11.39 4.66
CA GLY A 42 -3.59 12.11 3.68
C GLY A 42 -3.80 11.65 2.24
N LEU A 43 -4.07 10.36 2.04
CA LEU A 43 -4.15 9.74 0.72
C LEU A 43 -5.18 10.42 -0.22
N PRO A 44 -6.44 10.69 0.18
CA PRO A 44 -7.41 11.34 -0.69
C PRO A 44 -7.01 12.77 -1.07
N MET A 45 -6.35 13.49 -0.15
CA MET A 45 -5.88 14.86 -0.41
C MET A 45 -4.77 14.85 -1.46
N MET A 46 -3.78 13.96 -1.29
CA MET A 46 -2.70 13.79 -2.27
C MET A 46 -3.26 13.38 -3.64
N LEU A 47 -4.14 12.37 -3.72
CA LEU A 47 -4.70 11.91 -4.99
C LEU A 47 -5.47 13.02 -5.72
N LYS A 48 -6.20 13.85 -4.99
CA LYS A 48 -6.90 15.01 -5.57
C LYS A 48 -5.94 16.02 -6.20
N GLU A 49 -4.75 16.22 -5.64
CA GLU A 49 -3.71 17.08 -6.24
C GLU A 49 -3.22 16.54 -7.58
N TYR A 50 -3.21 15.22 -7.76
CA TYR A 50 -2.91 14.55 -9.03
C TYR A 50 -4.14 14.40 -9.96
N GLY A 51 -5.30 14.95 -9.58
CA GLY A 51 -6.54 14.82 -10.36
C GLY A 51 -7.11 13.39 -10.37
N LEU A 52 -6.78 12.57 -9.38
CA LEU A 52 -7.25 11.20 -9.23
C LEU A 52 -8.36 11.12 -8.17
N ASP A 53 -9.48 10.50 -8.53
CA ASP A 53 -10.57 10.27 -7.60
C ASP A 53 -10.28 9.08 -6.68
N TYR A 54 -10.37 9.31 -5.38
CA TYR A 54 -10.22 8.26 -4.39
C TYR A 54 -11.59 7.71 -3.97
N GLU A 55 -11.82 6.43 -4.26
CA GLU A 55 -13.01 5.72 -3.83
C GLU A 55 -12.64 4.56 -2.90
N LYS A 56 -13.50 4.33 -1.89
CA LYS A 56 -13.39 3.18 -1.01
C LYS A 56 -14.74 2.60 -0.66
N ARG A 57 -14.77 1.29 -0.45
CA ARG A 57 -15.95 0.53 -0.01
C ARG A 57 -15.59 -0.34 1.19
N HIS A 58 -16.48 -0.41 2.17
CA HIS A 58 -16.39 -1.41 3.24
C HIS A 58 -16.93 -2.76 2.76
N THR A 59 -16.14 -3.80 2.96
CA THR A 59 -16.46 -5.18 2.60
C THR A 59 -16.25 -6.08 3.81
N LYS A 60 -16.72 -7.34 3.75
CA LYS A 60 -16.48 -8.34 4.80
C LYS A 60 -14.99 -8.60 5.06
N GLN A 61 -14.14 -8.38 4.06
CA GLN A 61 -12.69 -8.59 4.12
C GLN A 61 -11.91 -7.31 4.51
N GLY A 62 -12.62 -6.20 4.75
CA GLY A 62 -12.05 -4.90 5.09
C GLY A 62 -12.38 -3.82 4.08
N THR A 63 -11.60 -2.73 4.11
CA THR A 63 -11.79 -1.59 3.20
C THR A 63 -11.11 -1.87 1.86
N GLN A 64 -11.89 -1.89 0.79
CA GLN A 64 -11.39 -1.97 -0.58
C GLN A 64 -11.31 -0.57 -1.19
N THR A 65 -10.27 -0.30 -1.97
CA THR A 65 -10.03 0.97 -2.68
C THR A 65 -10.05 0.73 -4.19
N ASN A 66 -10.32 1.79 -4.95
CA ASN A 66 -10.24 1.80 -6.42
C ASN A 66 -8.79 1.86 -6.96
N LEU A 67 -7.78 1.90 -6.09
CA LEU A 67 -6.38 2.05 -6.50
C LEU A 67 -5.72 0.71 -6.82
N MET A 68 -4.79 0.73 -7.76
CA MET A 68 -3.89 -0.37 -8.09
C MET A 68 -2.46 0.16 -8.23
N LEU A 69 -1.47 -0.70 -7.98
CA LEU A 69 -0.07 -0.37 -8.28
C LEU A 69 0.11 -0.37 -9.80
N THR A 70 0.82 0.63 -10.33
CA THR A 70 1.17 0.67 -11.75
C THR A 70 2.28 -0.32 -12.05
N GLU A 71 2.30 -0.86 -13.27
CA GLU A 71 3.30 -1.85 -13.66
C GLU A 71 4.74 -1.30 -13.61
N ASP A 72 4.89 0.00 -13.89
CA ASP A 72 6.17 0.72 -13.83
C ASP A 72 6.71 0.90 -12.39
N SER A 73 5.84 0.88 -11.38
CA SER A 73 6.26 1.02 -9.98
C SER A 73 6.89 -0.26 -9.41
N ASN A 74 6.80 -1.37 -10.15
CA ASN A 74 7.04 -2.71 -9.62
C ASN A 74 8.51 -3.17 -9.49
N PRO A 75 9.51 -2.72 -10.27
CA PRO A 75 10.83 -3.36 -10.25
C PRO A 75 11.77 -2.85 -9.16
N ASP A 76 11.64 -1.59 -8.73
CA ASP A 76 12.69 -0.95 -7.91
C ASP A 76 12.54 -1.18 -6.40
N TRP A 77 11.30 -1.26 -5.90
CA TRP A 77 11.04 -1.35 -4.46
C TRP A 77 10.03 -2.44 -4.07
N LEU A 78 9.24 -2.95 -5.03
CA LEU A 78 8.22 -3.94 -4.75
C LEU A 78 8.80 -5.36 -4.93
N PRO A 79 8.87 -6.18 -3.87
CA PRO A 79 9.41 -7.54 -3.98
C PRO A 79 8.74 -8.33 -5.10
N LYS A 80 9.55 -9.10 -5.84
CA LYS A 80 9.03 -10.07 -6.80
C LYS A 80 8.24 -11.14 -6.04
N CYS A 81 7.29 -11.77 -6.72
CA CYS A 81 6.38 -12.75 -6.12
C CYS A 81 7.11 -13.98 -5.54
N ASP A 82 8.42 -14.15 -5.79
CA ASP A 82 9.15 -15.39 -5.56
C ASP A 82 10.23 -15.35 -4.46
N ASP A 83 10.47 -14.22 -3.79
CA ASP A 83 11.57 -14.14 -2.80
C ASP A 83 11.20 -14.66 -1.38
N THR A 84 9.98 -15.17 -1.17
CA THR A 84 9.55 -15.74 0.14
C THR A 84 9.62 -17.27 0.22
N LEU A 85 10.48 -17.91 -0.59
CA LEU A 85 10.88 -19.31 -0.41
C LEU A 85 12.41 -19.47 -0.45
N ALA A 86 13.13 -18.77 0.43
CA ALA A 86 14.51 -19.10 0.76
C ALA A 86 14.59 -19.51 2.23
N ILE A 87 14.38 -20.83 2.43
CA ILE A 87 14.84 -21.76 3.49
C ILE A 87 14.94 -21.23 4.93
#